data_AF-A0AA38UBZ9-F1
#
_entry.id   AF-A0AA38UBZ9-F1
#
_cell.length_a   1.000
_cell.length_b   1.000
_cell.length_c   1.000
_cell.angle_alpha   90.00
_cell.angle_beta   90.00
_cell.angle_gamma   90.00
#
_symmetry.space_group_name_H-M   'P 1'
#
loop_
_entity.id
_entity.type
_entity.pdbx_description
1 polymer ?
#
loop_
_entity_poly.entity_id
_entity_poly.type
_entity_poly.pdbx_seq_one_letter_code
_entity_poly.pdbx_strand_id
1 'polypeptide(L)'
;MRIDVDLCGHYLIMWRRAEHLQNVVATLQILTSRLSDTNARMREYYEAHLPELAELETHFKALAEVDMENANALKISQATKTLWYEAEQFRVPDLWRIASPPRQKVLAMREKLFGTGGRRLPQDAHGAHGRFNRLQKTLDGRERLVDLEGKTESEVEEEQRIDEEGVFISPPQEDHEDIIEHPSIKPMWLLRFFTSWANWRPSGTAVTTVRNEALTTTSVNPKENNETEKERPSMQATMEKAASL
;
A
#
# COMPACT_ATOMS: atom_id res chain seq x y z
N MET A 1 68.69 -47.88 54.53
CA MET A 1 68.35 -46.54 55.04
C MET A 1 67.93 -45.56 53.95
N ARG A 2 68.78 -45.16 52.99
CA ARG A 2 68.35 -44.20 51.93
C ARG A 2 67.19 -44.72 51.07
N ILE A 3 67.27 -46.00 50.68
CA ILE A 3 66.24 -46.71 49.91
C ILE A 3 64.89 -46.76 50.64
N ASP A 4 64.90 -46.95 51.96
CA ASP A 4 63.66 -47.05 52.77
C ASP A 4 62.95 -45.69 52.90
N VAL A 5 63.73 -44.60 53.01
CA VAL A 5 63.19 -43.22 53.04
C VAL A 5 62.58 -42.86 51.70
N ASP A 6 63.24 -43.22 50.61
CA ASP A 6 62.73 -42.98 49.26
C ASP A 6 61.44 -43.78 49.03
N LEU A 7 61.40 -45.06 49.39
CA LEU A 7 60.19 -45.91 49.31
C LEU A 7 59.03 -45.34 50.13
N CYS A 8 59.29 -44.89 51.36
CA CYS A 8 58.29 -44.27 52.22
C CYS A 8 57.76 -42.96 51.61
N GLY A 9 58.64 -42.14 51.02
CA GLY A 9 58.26 -40.92 50.30
C GLY A 9 57.35 -41.21 49.10
N HIS A 10 57.70 -42.20 48.28
CA HIS A 10 56.86 -42.62 47.16
C HIS A 10 55.50 -43.15 47.62
N TYR A 11 55.45 -43.92 48.71
CA TYR A 11 54.20 -44.42 49.28
C TYR A 11 53.28 -43.29 49.76
N LEU A 12 53.82 -42.28 50.45
CA LEU A 12 53.07 -41.09 50.86
C LEU A 12 52.51 -40.31 49.67
N ILE A 13 53.30 -40.15 48.60
CA ILE A 13 52.83 -39.48 47.37
C ILE A 13 51.70 -40.28 46.71
N MET A 14 51.85 -41.61 46.60
CA MET A 14 50.81 -42.49 46.05
C MET A 14 49.53 -42.41 46.88
N TRP A 15 49.63 -42.45 48.21
CA TRP A 15 48.48 -42.39 49.10
C TRP A 15 47.75 -41.03 49.00
N ARG A 16 48.49 -39.92 48.99
CA ARG A 16 47.91 -38.57 48.79
C ARG A 16 47.26 -38.41 47.42
N ARG A 17 47.84 -38.99 46.37
CA ARG A 17 47.24 -38.98 45.02
C ARG A 17 45.97 -39.82 44.97
N ALA A 18 45.95 -40.99 45.62
CA ALA A 18 44.77 -41.82 45.72
C ALA A 18 43.61 -41.08 46.42
N GLU A 19 43.90 -40.42 47.55
CA GLU A 19 42.93 -39.58 48.27
C GLU A 19 42.44 -38.41 47.41
N HIS A 20 43.34 -37.72 46.70
CA HIS A 20 42.97 -36.64 45.79
C HIS A 20 42.05 -37.12 44.65
N LEU A 21 42.37 -38.25 44.01
CA LEU A 21 41.53 -38.82 42.97
C LEU A 21 40.15 -39.22 43.51
N GLN A 22 40.08 -39.76 44.72
CA GLN A 22 38.81 -40.08 45.37
C GLN A 22 37.97 -38.83 45.61
N ASN A 23 38.58 -37.74 46.05
CA ASN A 23 37.90 -36.45 46.21
C ASN A 23 37.42 -35.88 44.86
N VAL A 24 38.25 -35.96 43.81
CA VAL A 24 37.85 -35.53 42.45
C VAL A 24 36.66 -36.35 41.96
N VAL A 25 36.70 -37.68 42.09
CA VAL A 25 35.59 -38.55 41.71
C VAL A 25 34.31 -38.18 42.47
N ALA A 26 34.39 -37.93 43.78
CA ALA A 26 33.25 -37.50 44.57
C ALA A 26 32.67 -36.17 44.08
N THR A 27 33.52 -35.18 43.78
CA THR A 27 33.04 -33.90 43.22
C THR A 27 32.40 -34.06 41.85
N LEU A 28 32.98 -34.88 40.98
CA LEU A 28 32.41 -35.17 39.66
C LEU A 28 31.04 -35.85 39.80
N GLN A 29 30.91 -36.83 40.70
CA GLN A 29 29.61 -37.50 40.94
C GLN A 29 28.54 -36.51 41.40
N ILE A 30 28.88 -35.56 42.28
CA ILE A 30 27.95 -34.52 42.73
C ILE A 30 27.57 -33.59 41.57
N LEU A 31 28.54 -33.17 40.74
CA LEU A 31 28.24 -32.31 39.59
C LEU A 31 27.39 -33.05 38.55
N THR A 32 27.70 -34.32 38.29
CA THR A 32 26.95 -35.14 37.35
C THR A 32 25.51 -35.36 37.82
N SER A 33 25.28 -35.65 39.10
CA SER A 33 23.92 -35.81 39.63
C SER A 33 23.13 -34.49 39.57
N ARG A 34 23.75 -33.37 39.93
CA ARG A 34 23.12 -32.05 39.83
C ARG A 34 22.78 -31.70 38.39
N LEU A 35 23.67 -31.96 37.44
CA LEU A 35 23.44 -31.70 36.02
C LEU A 35 22.39 -32.63 35.41
N SER A 36 22.35 -33.90 35.84
CA SER A 36 21.29 -34.82 35.38
C SER A 36 19.92 -34.39 35.92
N ASP A 37 19.84 -34.00 37.19
CA ASP A 37 18.60 -33.56 37.82
C ASP A 37 18.07 -32.27 37.18
N THR A 38 18.95 -31.29 36.93
CA THR A 38 18.53 -30.04 36.27
C THR A 38 18.09 -30.29 34.84
N ASN A 39 18.81 -31.14 34.09
CA ASN A 39 18.43 -31.48 32.73
C ASN A 39 17.10 -32.23 32.66
N ALA A 40 16.87 -33.20 33.57
CA ALA A 40 15.59 -33.88 33.70
C ALA A 40 14.45 -32.88 33.99
N ARG A 41 14.66 -31.98 34.96
CA ARG A 41 13.68 -30.94 35.29
C ARG A 41 13.38 -29.99 34.13
N MET A 42 14.40 -29.60 33.36
CA MET A 42 14.21 -28.74 32.18
C MET A 42 13.43 -29.45 31.08
N ARG A 43 13.67 -30.75 30.87
CA ARG A 43 12.91 -31.56 29.92
C ARG A 43 11.46 -31.73 30.35
N GLU A 44 11.22 -32.11 31.60
CA GLU A 44 9.87 -32.23 32.16
C GLU A 44 9.12 -30.90 32.07
N TYR A 45 9.78 -29.79 32.40
CA TYR A 45 9.19 -28.46 32.27
C TYR A 45 8.84 -28.14 30.82
N TYR A 46 9.74 -28.40 29.88
CA TYR A 46 9.48 -28.18 28.46
C TYR A 46 8.32 -29.03 27.96
N GLU A 47 8.33 -30.33 28.26
CA GLU A 47 7.28 -31.27 27.88
C GLU A 47 5.92 -30.90 28.46
N ALA A 48 5.89 -30.38 29.70
CA ALA A 48 4.66 -29.89 30.33
C ALA A 48 4.07 -28.66 29.63
N HIS A 49 4.89 -27.80 29.00
CA HIS A 49 4.45 -26.56 28.34
C HIS A 49 4.33 -26.69 26.82
N LEU A 50 4.69 -27.84 26.24
CA LEU A 50 4.44 -28.14 24.82
C LEU A 50 2.99 -27.88 24.37
N PRO A 51 1.93 -28.27 25.11
CA PRO A 51 0.57 -28.01 24.67
C PRO A 51 0.24 -26.51 24.64
N GLU A 52 0.68 -25.75 25.65
CA GLU A 52 0.47 -24.30 25.69
C GLU A 52 1.17 -23.60 24.52
N LEU A 53 2.39 -24.03 24.18
CA LEU A 53 3.11 -23.52 23.02
C LEU A 53 2.40 -23.85 21.71
N ALA A 54 1.84 -25.05 21.58
CA ALA A 54 1.06 -25.44 20.41
C ALA A 54 -0.23 -24.62 20.27
N GLU A 55 -0.96 -24.39 21.36
CA GLU A 55 -2.12 -23.51 21.39
C GLU A 55 -1.74 -22.08 20.97
N LEU A 56 -0.64 -21.55 21.52
CA LEU A 56 -0.15 -20.22 21.21
C LEU A 56 0.29 -20.08 19.74
N GLU A 57 0.85 -21.14 19.14
CA GLU A 57 1.13 -21.19 17.70
C GLU A 57 -0.16 -21.13 16.88
N THR A 58 -1.23 -21.82 17.29
CA THR A 58 -2.53 -21.71 16.60
C THR A 58 -3.13 -20.31 16.69
N HIS A 59 -3.00 -19.66 17.85
CA HIS A 59 -3.45 -18.27 18.02
C HIS A 59 -2.66 -17.30 17.13
N PHE A 60 -1.34 -17.50 17.01
CA PHE A 60 -0.53 -16.68 16.10
C PHE A 60 -0.91 -16.87 14.63
N LYS A 61 -1.24 -18.08 14.21
CA LYS A 61 -1.74 -18.35 12.85
C LYS A 61 -3.05 -17.61 12.59
N ALA A 62 -4.01 -17.69 13.52
CA ALA A 62 -5.27 -16.97 13.42
C ALA A 62 -5.07 -15.44 13.37
N LEU A 63 -4.16 -14.91 14.19
CA LEU A 63 -3.84 -13.48 14.18
C LEU A 63 -3.23 -13.04 12.83
N ALA A 64 -2.32 -13.84 12.28
CA ALA A 64 -1.70 -13.57 10.99
C ALA A 64 -2.73 -13.56 9.85
N GLU A 65 -3.74 -14.43 9.90
CA GLU A 65 -4.86 -14.43 8.95
C GLU A 65 -5.71 -13.16 9.06
N VAL A 66 -6.02 -12.72 10.29
CA VAL A 66 -6.75 -11.47 10.54
C VAL A 66 -5.97 -10.25 10.04
N ASP A 67 -4.66 -10.21 10.29
CA ASP A 67 -3.81 -9.10 9.84
C ASP A 67 -3.71 -9.04 8.31
N MET A 68 -3.61 -10.20 7.65
CA MET A 68 -3.65 -10.29 6.19
C MET A 68 -4.97 -9.76 5.63
N GLU A 69 -6.09 -10.13 6.23
CA GLU A 69 -7.40 -9.67 5.75
C GLU A 69 -7.63 -8.19 6.06
N ASN A 70 -7.11 -7.69 7.17
CA ASN A 70 -7.11 -6.26 7.47
C ASN A 70 -6.30 -5.48 6.43
N ALA A 71 -5.13 -5.98 6.01
CA ALA A 71 -4.35 -5.39 4.93
C ALA A 71 -5.13 -5.39 3.59
N ASN A 72 -5.91 -6.43 3.31
CA ASN A 72 -6.80 -6.47 2.13
C ASN A 72 -7.93 -5.44 2.23
N ALA A 73 -8.59 -5.34 3.39
CA ALA A 73 -9.64 -4.37 3.64
C ALA A 73 -9.14 -2.92 3.49
N LEU A 74 -7.91 -2.62 3.93
CA LEU A 74 -7.28 -1.31 3.75
C LEU A 74 -7.05 -0.99 2.25
N LYS A 75 -6.60 -1.97 1.45
CA LYS A 75 -6.45 -1.79 0.00
C LYS A 75 -7.79 -1.49 -0.67
N ILE A 76 -8.85 -2.22 -0.29
CA ILE A 76 -10.21 -1.98 -0.81
C ILE A 76 -10.73 -0.62 -0.36
N SER A 77 -10.49 -0.22 0.90
CA SER A 77 -10.85 1.11 1.40
C SER A 77 -10.14 2.22 0.64
N GLN A 78 -8.87 2.03 0.29
CA GLN A 78 -8.14 2.98 -0.55
C GLN A 78 -8.71 3.05 -1.97
N ALA A 79 -9.01 1.91 -2.59
CA ALA A 79 -9.60 1.85 -3.92
C ALA A 79 -10.98 2.50 -3.97
N THR A 80 -11.84 2.21 -3.00
CA THR A 80 -13.16 2.84 -2.88
C THR A 80 -13.06 4.34 -2.68
N LYS A 81 -12.21 4.83 -1.77
CA LYS A 81 -11.96 6.27 -1.61
C LYS A 81 -11.49 6.91 -2.91
N THR A 82 -10.59 6.25 -3.64
CA THR A 82 -10.12 6.74 -4.95
C THR A 82 -11.27 6.86 -5.93
N LEU A 83 -12.13 5.85 -6.04
CA LEU A 83 -13.33 5.91 -6.90
C LEU A 83 -14.31 7.00 -6.46
N TRP A 84 -14.49 7.20 -5.16
CA TRP A 84 -15.30 8.31 -4.63
C TRP A 84 -14.75 9.67 -5.05
N TYR A 85 -13.44 9.88 -4.91
CA TYR A 85 -12.79 11.11 -5.38
C TYR A 85 -12.91 11.30 -6.88
N GLU A 86 -12.81 10.22 -7.68
CA GLU A 86 -13.03 10.28 -9.12
C GLU A 86 -14.49 10.60 -9.45
N ALA A 87 -15.45 9.99 -8.78
CA ALA A 87 -16.87 10.25 -9.00
C ALA A 87 -17.25 11.70 -8.66
N GLU A 88 -16.71 12.25 -7.57
CA GLU A 88 -16.97 13.64 -7.16
C GLU A 88 -16.35 14.68 -8.13
N GLN A 89 -15.33 14.29 -8.90
CA GLN A 89 -14.80 15.12 -9.98
C GLN A 89 -15.74 15.21 -11.19
N PHE A 90 -16.57 14.19 -11.42
CA PHE A 90 -17.54 14.18 -12.51
C PHE A 90 -18.83 14.88 -12.10
N ARG A 91 -18.79 16.20 -12.03
CA ARG A 91 -20.00 17.01 -11.89
C ARG A 91 -20.74 17.02 -13.23
N VAL A 92 -21.91 16.39 -13.27
CA VAL A 92 -22.78 16.33 -14.46
C VAL A 92 -23.03 17.71 -15.09
N PRO A 93 -23.28 18.79 -14.31
CA PRO A 93 -23.45 20.13 -14.90
C PRO A 93 -22.20 20.66 -15.60
N ASP A 94 -21.00 20.39 -15.06
CA ASP A 94 -19.74 20.83 -15.65
C ASP A 94 -19.44 20.07 -16.96
N LEU A 95 -19.78 18.78 -17.01
CA LEU A 95 -19.70 18.00 -18.24
C LEU A 95 -20.64 18.53 -19.33
N TRP A 96 -21.87 18.91 -18.95
CA TRP A 96 -22.82 19.51 -19.89
C TRP A 96 -22.31 20.85 -20.43
N ARG A 97 -21.74 21.70 -19.56
CA ARG A 97 -21.12 22.98 -19.95
C ARG A 97 -19.93 22.80 -20.89
N ILE A 98 -19.14 21.73 -20.74
CA ILE A 98 -18.03 21.42 -21.66
C ILE A 98 -18.55 20.89 -23.01
N ALA A 99 -19.63 20.12 -23.00
CA ALA A 99 -20.22 19.51 -24.19
C ALA A 99 -21.12 20.46 -25.00
N SER A 100 -21.67 21.51 -24.38
CA SER A 100 -22.64 22.40 -25.06
C SER A 100 -22.04 23.23 -26.21
N PRO A 101 -20.82 23.83 -26.13
CA PRO A 101 -20.26 24.61 -27.23
C PRO A 101 -19.97 23.80 -28.51
N PRO A 102 -19.32 22.61 -28.48
CA PRO A 102 -19.12 21.83 -29.69
C PRO A 102 -20.45 21.31 -30.27
N ARG A 103 -21.43 21.00 -29.42
CA ARG A 103 -22.79 20.63 -29.86
C ARG A 103 -23.44 21.77 -30.65
N GLN A 104 -23.43 23.00 -30.11
CA GLN A 104 -23.93 24.18 -30.80
C GLN A 104 -23.22 24.43 -32.13
N LYS A 105 -21.90 24.23 -32.19
CA LYS A 105 -21.14 24.35 -33.44
C LYS A 105 -21.57 23.34 -34.50
N VAL A 106 -21.83 22.09 -34.12
CA VAL A 106 -22.35 21.06 -35.02
C VAL A 106 -23.73 21.45 -35.54
N LEU A 107 -24.62 21.94 -34.67
CA LEU A 107 -25.94 22.41 -35.07
C LEU A 107 -25.85 23.57 -36.06
N ALA A 108 -25.00 24.56 -35.79
CA ALA A 108 -24.76 25.69 -36.69
C ALA A 108 -24.17 25.24 -38.04
N MET A 109 -23.27 24.24 -38.06
CA MET A 109 -22.75 23.67 -39.31
C MET A 109 -23.82 22.90 -40.08
N ARG A 110 -24.68 22.15 -39.39
CA ARG A 110 -25.79 21.41 -40.00
C ARG A 110 -26.77 22.37 -40.65
N GLU A 111 -27.11 23.46 -39.98
CA GLU A 111 -27.95 24.51 -40.52
C GLU A 111 -27.37 25.09 -41.83
N LYS A 112 -26.07 25.40 -41.83
CA LYS A 112 -25.36 25.90 -43.02
C LYS A 112 -25.38 24.92 -44.20
N LEU A 113 -25.25 23.62 -43.93
CA LEU A 113 -25.14 22.60 -44.99
C LEU A 113 -26.51 22.18 -45.53
N PHE A 114 -27.52 22.03 -44.68
CA PHE A 114 -28.84 21.53 -45.08
C PHE A 114 -29.83 22.64 -45.43
N GLY A 115 -29.47 23.91 -45.27
CA GLY A 115 -30.25 25.09 -45.70
C GLY A 115 -31.65 25.19 -45.09
N THR A 116 -31.96 24.32 -44.13
CA THR A 116 -33.27 24.16 -43.52
C THR A 116 -33.24 24.82 -42.15
N GLY A 117 -33.75 26.05 -42.11
CA GLY A 117 -34.53 26.48 -40.95
C GLY A 117 -33.84 27.26 -39.84
N GLY A 118 -32.91 28.17 -40.14
CA GLY A 118 -32.52 29.24 -39.20
C GLY A 118 -33.65 30.21 -38.84
N ARG A 119 -34.77 30.13 -39.56
CA ARG A 119 -35.98 30.89 -39.25
C ARG A 119 -36.75 30.14 -38.17
N ARG A 120 -36.84 30.75 -36.98
CA ARG A 120 -37.85 30.39 -35.99
C ARG A 120 -39.20 30.39 -36.71
N LEU A 121 -39.88 29.25 -36.73
CA LEU A 121 -41.23 29.21 -37.26
C LEU A 121 -42.12 30.03 -36.31
N PRO A 122 -43.07 30.82 -36.84
CA PRO A 122 -44.08 31.46 -36.00
C PRO A 122 -44.85 30.38 -35.22
N GLN A 123 -45.27 30.73 -34.00
CA GLN A 123 -46.08 29.85 -33.17
C GLN A 123 -47.30 29.37 -33.97
N ASP A 124 -47.60 28.08 -33.91
CA ASP A 124 -48.66 27.36 -34.62
C ASP A 124 -48.40 27.02 -36.11
N ALA A 125 -47.28 27.44 -36.71
CA ALA A 125 -46.91 27.00 -38.05
C ALA A 125 -46.19 25.64 -38.03
N HIS A 126 -46.65 24.70 -38.85
CA HIS A 126 -46.07 23.35 -38.99
C HIS A 126 -45.94 22.55 -37.66
N GLY A 127 -46.77 22.87 -36.66
CA GLY A 127 -46.74 22.23 -35.33
C GLY A 127 -45.69 22.82 -34.38
N ALA A 128 -45.05 23.94 -34.73
CA ALA A 128 -44.13 24.64 -33.85
C ALA A 128 -44.86 25.16 -32.60
N HIS A 129 -44.38 24.72 -31.43
CA HIS A 129 -44.96 25.08 -30.15
C HIS A 129 -43.87 25.43 -29.12
N GLY A 130 -44.19 26.34 -28.20
CA GLY A 130 -43.35 26.66 -27.04
C GLY A 130 -41.88 26.93 -27.39
N ARG A 131 -41.00 26.02 -26.96
CA ARG A 131 -39.55 26.06 -27.19
C ARG A 131 -39.11 25.35 -28.49
N PHE A 132 -39.93 24.47 -29.03
CA PHE A 132 -39.65 23.68 -30.23
C PHE A 132 -40.07 24.42 -31.51
N ASN A 133 -39.35 25.51 -31.81
CA ASN A 133 -39.66 26.39 -32.95
C ASN A 133 -38.71 26.27 -34.14
N ARG A 134 -37.78 25.30 -34.13
CA ARG A 134 -36.81 25.10 -35.22
C ARG A 134 -37.05 23.77 -35.93
N LEU A 135 -37.11 23.80 -37.27
CA LEU A 135 -37.16 22.59 -38.08
C LEU A 135 -35.73 22.13 -38.39
N GLN A 136 -35.40 20.89 -38.02
CA GLN A 136 -34.12 20.27 -38.35
C GLN A 136 -34.34 19.01 -39.19
N LYS A 137 -33.56 18.86 -40.26
CA LYS A 137 -33.56 17.65 -41.08
C LYS A 137 -32.59 16.62 -40.52
N THR A 138 -33.07 15.41 -40.25
CA THR A 138 -32.23 14.28 -39.85
C THR A 138 -31.46 13.74 -41.07
N LEU A 139 -30.43 12.93 -40.82
CA LEU A 139 -29.67 12.27 -41.90
C LEU A 139 -30.56 11.34 -42.74
N ASP A 140 -31.64 10.83 -42.15
CA ASP A 140 -32.65 10.01 -42.83
C ASP A 140 -33.59 10.82 -43.75
N GLY A 141 -33.37 12.13 -43.84
CA GLY A 141 -34.18 13.04 -44.67
C GLY A 141 -35.53 13.41 -44.06
N ARG A 142 -35.83 12.99 -42.82
CA ARG A 142 -37.05 13.36 -42.10
C ARG A 142 -36.87 14.71 -41.41
N GLU A 143 -37.93 15.50 -41.38
CA GLU A 143 -37.95 16.80 -40.69
C GLU A 143 -38.54 16.62 -39.29
N ARG A 144 -37.88 17.20 -38.28
CA ARG A 144 -38.32 17.18 -36.88
C ARG A 144 -38.27 18.58 -36.30
N LEU A 145 -39.18 18.86 -35.37
CA LEU A 145 -39.15 20.08 -34.57
C LEU A 145 -38.21 19.91 -33.38
N VAL A 146 -37.42 20.95 -33.15
CA VAL A 146 -36.25 20.91 -32.28
C VAL A 146 -36.12 22.24 -31.53
N ASP A 147 -35.63 22.19 -30.28
CA ASP A 147 -35.36 23.35 -29.44
C ASP A 147 -34.03 24.06 -29.83
N LEU A 148 -33.70 25.16 -29.15
CA LEU A 148 -32.46 25.92 -29.25
C LEU A 148 -31.21 25.04 -29.14
N GLU A 149 -31.27 24.01 -28.30
CA GLU A 149 -30.18 23.06 -28.04
C GLU A 149 -30.11 21.87 -29.01
N GLY A 150 -31.01 21.81 -29.99
CA GLY A 150 -31.02 20.68 -30.91
C GLY A 150 -31.73 19.43 -30.35
N LYS A 151 -32.59 19.56 -29.31
CA LYS A 151 -33.34 18.46 -28.68
C LYS A 151 -34.76 18.35 -29.23
N THR A 152 -35.26 17.13 -29.42
CA THR A 152 -36.67 16.89 -29.80
C THR A 152 -37.57 16.79 -28.57
N GLU A 153 -38.88 16.95 -28.75
CA GLU A 153 -39.89 16.85 -27.68
C GLU A 153 -39.78 15.55 -26.88
N SER A 154 -39.62 14.41 -27.55
CA SER A 154 -39.42 13.11 -26.90
C SER A 154 -38.16 13.04 -26.04
N GLU A 155 -37.08 13.71 -26.46
CA GLU A 155 -35.81 13.72 -25.71
C GLU A 155 -35.94 14.61 -24.47
N VAL A 156 -36.66 15.73 -24.57
CA VAL A 156 -36.93 16.61 -23.43
C VAL A 156 -37.87 15.94 -22.42
N GLU A 157 -38.88 15.20 -22.89
CA GLU A 157 -39.75 14.41 -22.01
C GLU A 157 -38.97 13.28 -21.30
N GLU A 158 -38.04 12.62 -21.99
CA GLU A 158 -37.17 11.61 -21.39
C GLU A 158 -36.22 12.22 -20.36
N GLU A 159 -35.60 13.38 -20.65
CA GLU A 159 -34.77 14.12 -19.69
C GLU A 159 -35.57 14.56 -18.46
N GLN A 160 -36.80 15.02 -18.65
CA GLN A 160 -37.68 15.44 -17.55
C GLN A 160 -38.11 14.26 -16.66
N ARG A 161 -38.19 13.04 -17.20
CA ARG A 161 -38.41 11.82 -16.39
C ARG A 161 -37.17 11.42 -15.58
N ILE A 162 -35.98 11.82 -16.01
CA ILE A 162 -34.71 11.49 -15.34
C ILE A 162 -34.39 12.54 -14.27
N ASP A 163 -34.71 13.80 -14.51
CA ASP A 163 -34.46 14.94 -13.62
C ASP A 163 -35.74 15.76 -13.41
N GLU A 164 -36.68 15.21 -12.64
CA GLU A 164 -37.99 15.83 -12.36
C GLU A 164 -37.86 17.18 -11.63
N GLU A 165 -36.78 17.38 -10.86
CA GLU A 165 -36.51 18.57 -10.05
C GLU A 165 -35.67 19.62 -10.80
N GLY A 166 -35.15 19.31 -12.00
CA GLY A 166 -34.34 20.22 -12.81
C GLY A 166 -33.01 20.62 -12.17
N VAL A 167 -32.47 19.76 -11.29
CA VAL A 167 -31.27 20.03 -10.48
C VAL A 167 -29.99 19.82 -11.29
N PHE A 168 -30.02 18.91 -12.27
CA PHE A 168 -28.88 18.54 -13.10
C PHE A 168 -28.92 19.20 -14.48
N ILE A 169 -30.12 19.34 -15.05
CA ILE A 169 -30.36 19.95 -16.36
C ILE A 169 -31.03 21.30 -16.12
N SER A 170 -30.23 22.35 -15.95
CA SER A 170 -30.77 23.69 -15.79
C SER A 170 -31.65 24.06 -16.99
N PRO A 171 -32.87 24.58 -16.77
CA PRO A 171 -33.72 25.03 -17.86
C PRO A 171 -32.99 26.12 -18.66
N PRO A 172 -33.13 26.16 -19.99
CA PRO A 172 -32.45 27.14 -20.83
C PRO A 172 -32.73 28.54 -20.33
N GLN A 173 -31.69 29.18 -19.79
CA GLN A 173 -31.70 30.58 -19.42
C GLN A 173 -31.40 31.35 -20.71
N GLU A 174 -32.41 32.03 -21.24
CA GLU A 174 -32.25 32.92 -22.38
C GLU A 174 -31.30 34.06 -21.98
N ASP A 175 -30.25 34.22 -22.79
CA ASP A 175 -29.30 35.34 -22.83
C ASP A 175 -28.55 35.65 -21.53
N HIS A 176 -27.40 35.01 -21.29
CA HIS A 176 -26.22 35.69 -20.74
C HIS A 176 -24.92 35.01 -21.20
N GLU A 177 -24.07 35.78 -21.90
CA GLU A 177 -22.65 35.51 -22.12
C GLU A 177 -21.89 35.60 -20.79
N ASP A 178 -22.09 34.62 -19.91
CA ASP A 178 -21.30 34.52 -18.70
C ASP A 178 -20.05 33.68 -18.97
N ILE A 179 -19.03 34.39 -19.46
CA ILE A 179 -17.62 33.98 -19.41
C ILE A 179 -17.24 33.88 -17.93
N ILE A 180 -17.56 32.76 -17.29
CA ILE A 180 -17.09 32.46 -15.94
C ILE A 180 -15.79 31.67 -16.07
N GLU A 181 -14.68 32.41 -16.02
CA GLU A 181 -13.33 31.88 -15.86
C GLU A 181 -13.15 31.28 -14.46
N HIS A 182 -13.41 29.98 -14.28
CA HIS A 182 -13.08 29.30 -13.02
C HIS A 182 -12.40 27.95 -13.24
N PRO A 183 -11.56 27.56 -12.28
CA PRO A 183 -10.11 27.49 -12.49
C PRO A 183 -9.70 26.10 -12.93
N SER A 184 -8.80 26.05 -13.90
CA SER A 184 -7.89 24.94 -14.21
C SER A 184 -8.33 23.59 -13.64
N ILE A 185 -9.15 22.86 -14.41
CA ILE A 185 -9.12 21.40 -14.39
C ILE A 185 -7.66 21.03 -14.63
N LYS A 186 -6.89 20.83 -13.55
CA LYS A 186 -5.55 20.26 -13.63
C LYS A 186 -5.79 18.83 -14.09
N PRO A 187 -5.38 18.46 -15.30
CA PRO A 187 -5.79 17.19 -15.83
C PRO A 187 -5.05 16.08 -15.07
N MET A 188 -5.82 15.22 -14.41
CA MET A 188 -5.37 14.11 -13.57
C MET A 188 -4.52 13.08 -14.33
N TRP A 189 -4.38 13.15 -15.67
CA TRP A 189 -3.34 12.39 -16.38
C TRP A 189 -1.95 12.75 -15.86
N LEU A 190 -1.73 14.01 -15.45
CA LEU A 190 -0.47 14.44 -14.87
C LEU A 190 -0.24 13.81 -13.50
N LEU A 191 -1.27 13.76 -12.64
CA LEU A 191 -1.19 13.14 -11.32
C LEU A 191 -1.04 11.61 -11.41
N ARG A 192 -1.81 10.97 -12.32
CA ARG A 192 -1.67 9.55 -12.67
C ARG A 192 -0.27 9.24 -13.20
N PHE A 193 0.29 10.10 -14.05
CA PHE A 193 1.66 9.99 -14.57
C PHE A 193 2.71 10.08 -13.45
N PHE A 194 2.57 11.04 -12.52
CA PHE A 194 3.49 11.14 -11.37
C PHE A 194 3.34 9.97 -10.39
N THR A 195 2.13 9.46 -10.15
CA THR A 195 1.92 8.26 -9.31
C THR A 195 2.38 6.97 -9.99
N SER A 196 2.23 6.84 -11.32
CA SER A 196 2.72 5.66 -12.06
C SER A 196 4.24 5.67 -12.19
N TRP A 197 4.87 6.85 -12.29
CA TRP A 197 6.33 6.97 -12.28
C TRP A 197 6.92 6.68 -10.90
N ALA A 198 6.25 7.07 -9.80
CA ALA A 198 6.70 6.75 -8.45
C ALA A 198 6.81 5.25 -8.17
N ASN A 199 6.00 4.41 -8.83
CA ASN A 199 6.05 2.95 -8.74
C ASN A 199 7.18 2.30 -9.58
N TRP A 200 7.91 3.07 -10.38
CA TRP A 200 9.08 2.63 -11.14
C TRP A 200 10.41 2.90 -10.44
N ARG A 201 10.41 3.47 -9.23
CA ARG A 201 11.62 3.38 -8.41
C ARG A 201 11.80 1.92 -8.01
N PRO A 202 12.90 1.26 -8.39
CA PRO A 202 13.22 -0.02 -7.79
C PRO A 202 13.28 0.23 -6.29
N SER A 203 12.66 -0.66 -5.52
CA SER A 203 13.00 -0.89 -4.13
C SER A 203 14.48 -1.31 -4.08
N GLY A 204 15.36 -0.33 -4.26
CA GLY A 204 16.78 -0.45 -4.06
C GLY A 204 16.97 -0.60 -2.57
N THR A 205 17.28 -1.84 -2.19
CA THR A 205 18.19 -2.17 -1.10
C THR A 205 17.93 -1.49 0.23
N ALA A 206 17.55 -2.31 1.21
CA ALA A 206 17.88 -2.07 2.60
C ALA A 206 19.30 -1.49 2.73
N VAL A 207 19.39 -0.18 2.98
CA VAL A 207 20.55 0.47 3.56
C VAL A 207 20.10 0.91 4.93
N THR A 208 20.49 0.11 5.92
CA THR A 208 20.52 0.44 7.33
C THR A 208 21.16 1.82 7.47
N THR A 209 20.34 2.85 7.73
CA THR A 209 20.83 4.16 8.14
C THR A 209 20.19 4.46 9.48
N VAL A 210 20.87 4.00 10.53
CA VAL A 210 20.87 4.68 11.82
C VAL A 210 21.31 6.12 11.56
N ARG A 211 20.46 7.13 11.78
CA ARG A 211 20.85 8.36 12.51
C ARG A 211 19.65 9.27 12.84
N ASN A 212 19.24 9.19 14.09
CA ASN A 212 19.05 10.28 15.07
C ASN A 212 18.40 11.60 14.62
N GLU A 213 17.24 11.84 15.23
CA GLU A 213 16.86 13.16 15.72
C GLU A 213 17.87 13.68 16.75
N ALA A 214 18.22 14.97 16.66
CA ALA A 214 18.15 15.96 17.75
C ALA A 214 19.21 17.07 17.62
N LEU A 215 18.69 18.29 17.47
CA LEU A 215 18.96 19.46 18.31
C LEU A 215 20.40 19.94 18.56
N THR A 216 20.60 21.19 18.18
CA THR A 216 21.48 22.24 18.71
C THR A 216 21.98 22.05 20.16
N THR A 217 23.30 22.11 20.38
CA THR A 217 24.03 23.12 21.20
C THR A 217 25.46 22.68 21.56
N THR A 218 26.42 23.53 21.17
CA THR A 218 27.52 24.08 22.00
C THR A 218 28.54 23.15 22.71
N SER A 219 29.80 23.26 22.25
CA SER A 219 31.01 23.54 23.07
C SER A 219 31.86 22.41 23.70
N VAL A 220 33.17 22.47 23.36
CA VAL A 220 34.41 22.06 24.09
C VAL A 220 34.99 20.63 23.91
N ASN A 221 35.99 20.56 23.01
CA ASN A 221 37.35 19.95 23.05
C ASN A 221 37.83 19.17 24.32
N PRO A 222 38.98 18.43 24.30
CA PRO A 222 39.49 17.36 23.38
C PRO A 222 40.13 16.16 24.17
N LYS A 223 40.88 15.27 23.46
CA LYS A 223 41.81 14.18 23.93
C LYS A 223 41.15 12.79 24.08
N GLU A 224 41.76 11.63 23.83
CA GLU A 224 43.14 11.12 23.58
C GLU A 224 42.94 9.67 23.02
N ASN A 225 43.64 9.25 21.96
CA ASN A 225 44.72 8.24 21.94
C ASN A 225 44.38 6.80 21.45
N ASN A 226 45.34 6.30 20.64
CA ASN A 226 45.81 4.92 20.39
C ASN A 226 44.96 4.00 19.49
N GLU A 227 45.38 3.65 18.28
CA GLU A 227 46.51 2.79 17.85
C GLU A 227 46.26 1.26 17.97
N THR A 228 46.26 0.64 16.78
CA THR A 228 46.77 -0.70 16.39
C THR A 228 46.10 -1.99 16.88
N GLU A 229 45.68 -2.83 15.92
CA GLU A 229 46.01 -4.27 15.76
C GLU A 229 45.22 -4.82 14.55
N LYS A 230 45.79 -4.94 13.33
CA LYS A 230 46.65 -6.02 12.80
C LYS A 230 45.95 -7.38 12.69
N GLU A 231 45.15 -7.53 11.62
CA GLU A 231 44.62 -8.80 11.15
C GLU A 231 45.72 -9.72 10.58
N ARG A 232 45.69 -11.00 10.95
CA ARG A 232 46.33 -12.10 10.22
C ARG A 232 45.23 -13.03 9.67
N PRO A 233 45.41 -13.59 8.45
CA PRO A 233 44.40 -14.40 7.79
C PRO A 233 44.40 -15.87 8.21
N SER A 234 43.23 -16.48 8.05
CA SER A 234 42.88 -17.87 8.29
C SER A 234 43.59 -18.85 7.35
N MET A 235 44.17 -19.90 7.91
CA MET A 235 44.41 -21.17 7.25
C MET A 235 43.83 -22.27 8.14
N GLN A 236 42.87 -23.05 7.62
CA GLN A 236 43.00 -24.50 7.47
C GLN A 236 41.67 -25.10 7.04
N ALA A 237 41.71 -25.62 5.83
CA ALA A 237 40.73 -26.49 5.25
C ALA A 237 40.97 -27.94 5.73
N THR A 238 39.90 -28.73 5.64
CA THR A 238 39.88 -30.17 5.30
C THR A 238 40.61 -31.17 6.20
N MET A 239 39.80 -32.00 6.87
CA MET A 239 39.94 -33.46 7.05
C MET A 239 38.76 -33.91 7.93
N GLU A 240 38.05 -35.01 7.75
CA GLU A 240 37.99 -36.04 6.72
C GLU A 240 36.73 -36.84 7.08
N LYS A 241 35.91 -37.15 6.08
CA LYS A 241 34.70 -37.97 6.24
C LYS A 241 35.09 -39.40 5.86
N ALA A 242 35.46 -40.21 6.84
CA ALA A 242 35.69 -41.64 6.65
C ALA A 242 35.29 -42.39 7.93
N ALA A 243 34.08 -42.94 7.94
CA ALA A 243 33.68 -44.17 8.64
C ALA A 243 32.15 -44.24 8.73
N SER A 244 31.53 -44.91 7.77
CA SER A 244 30.26 -45.61 7.97
C SER A 244 30.34 -46.93 7.23
N LEU A 245 30.77 -47.96 7.96
CA LEU A 245 30.24 -49.30 7.87
C LEU A 245 28.88 -49.32 8.59
#